data_AF-A0A662DS97-F1
#
_entry.id   AF-A0A662DS97-F1
#
_cell.length_a   1.000
_cell.length_b   1.000
_cell.length_c   1.000
_cell.angle_alpha   90.00
_cell.angle_beta   90.00
_cell.angle_gamma   90.00
#
_symmetry.space_group_name_H-M   'P 1'
#
loop_
_entity.id
_entity.type
_entity.pdbx_description
1 polymer ?
#
loop_
_entity_poly.entity_id
_entity_poly.type
_entity_poly.pdbx_seq_one_letter_code
_entity_poly.pdbx_strand_id
1 'polypeptide(L)'
;MTVAAGDCLGRYEVLGSIGAGGMGEVWRARDNELEREVAVKVLPDDMAANPERIERFQREAKALAAISHPNLLEIYDVGSSDDIHYVVTEFLEGQSLGQYMRGSELSWEKAAEIGAAVADG
;
A
#
# COMPACT_ATOMS: atom_id res chain seq x y z
N MET A 1 -17.93 -1.66 0.42
CA MET A 1 -18.14 -1.63 1.89
C MET A 1 -17.10 -0.73 2.53
N THR A 2 -17.27 -0.31 3.78
CA THR A 2 -16.36 0.62 4.45
C THR A 2 -15.53 -0.10 5.50
N VAL A 3 -14.20 0.02 5.40
CA VAL A 3 -13.26 -0.46 6.42
C VAL A 3 -13.18 0.55 7.57
N ALA A 4 -13.09 0.08 8.80
CA ALA A 4 -12.94 0.89 10.01
C ALA A 4 -11.85 0.34 10.94
N ALA A 5 -11.38 1.18 11.86
CA ALA A 5 -10.47 0.74 12.91
C ALA A 5 -11.16 -0.30 13.82
N GLY A 6 -10.45 -1.39 14.11
CA GLY A 6 -10.97 -2.56 14.82
C GLY A 6 -11.51 -3.66 13.91
N ASP A 7 -11.67 -3.42 12.61
CA ASP A 7 -12.04 -4.47 11.66
C ASP A 7 -10.85 -5.42 11.41
N CYS A 8 -11.15 -6.68 11.09
CA CYS A 8 -10.16 -7.67 10.69
C CYS A 8 -10.29 -8.00 9.20
N LEU A 9 -9.22 -7.76 8.44
CA LEU A 9 -9.09 -8.24 7.07
C LEU A 9 -8.26 -9.52 7.10
N GLY A 10 -8.92 -10.68 7.18
CA GLY A 10 -8.23 -11.94 7.49
C GLY A 10 -7.50 -11.87 8.83
N ARG A 11 -6.16 -12.00 8.84
CA ARG A 11 -5.33 -11.90 10.05
C ARG A 11 -4.91 -10.48 10.43
N TYR A 12 -5.25 -9.49 9.61
CA TYR A 12 -4.78 -8.11 9.76
C TYR A 12 -5.82 -7.27 10.50
N GLU A 13 -5.50 -6.87 11.73
CA GLU A 13 -6.35 -5.97 12.52
C GLU A 13 -6.09 -4.52 12.13
N VAL A 14 -7.11 -3.82 11.65
CA VAL A 14 -7.02 -2.43 11.20
C VAL A 14 -6.87 -1.49 12.40
N LEU A 15 -5.78 -0.73 12.43
CA LEU A 15 -5.48 0.22 13.50
C LEU A 15 -5.94 1.65 13.16
N GLY A 16 -5.96 2.02 11.87
CA GLY A 16 -6.45 3.32 11.42
C GLY A 16 -6.06 3.66 9.99
N SER A 17 -6.77 4.63 9.39
CA SER A 17 -6.49 5.08 8.02
C SER A 17 -5.21 5.92 7.99
N ILE A 18 -4.34 5.67 7.00
CA ILE A 18 -3.09 6.41 6.79
C ILE A 18 -3.01 7.11 5.43
N GLY A 19 -3.93 6.83 4.52
CA GLY A 19 -4.02 7.53 3.24
C GLY A 19 -5.21 7.08 2.40
N ALA A 20 -5.61 7.92 1.46
CA ALA A 20 -6.64 7.59 0.47
C ALA A 20 -6.33 8.31 -0.84
N GLY A 21 -6.68 7.67 -1.96
CA GLY A 21 -6.53 8.25 -3.30
C GLY A 21 -7.29 7.45 -4.36
N GLY A 22 -7.10 7.80 -5.63
CA GLY A 22 -7.82 7.17 -6.75
C GLY A 22 -7.54 5.67 -6.96
N MET A 23 -6.58 5.10 -6.24
CA MET A 23 -6.25 3.68 -6.27
C MET A 23 -6.65 2.94 -4.99
N GLY A 24 -7.46 3.56 -4.13
CA GLY A 24 -7.92 2.96 -2.88
C GLY A 24 -7.46 3.65 -1.61
N GLU A 25 -7.93 3.07 -0.52
CA GLU A 25 -7.60 3.47 0.84
C GLU A 25 -6.44 2.63 1.36
N VAL A 26 -5.59 3.24 2.18
CA VAL A 26 -4.46 2.59 2.82
C VAL A 26 -4.64 2.71 4.33
N TRP A 27 -4.52 1.57 4.99
CA TRP A 27 -4.74 1.42 6.43
C TRP A 27 -3.47 0.92 7.10
N ARG A 28 -3.14 1.46 8.27
CA ARG A 28 -2.18 0.82 9.17
C ARG A 28 -2.90 -0.34 9.85
N ALA A 29 -2.28 -1.50 9.87
CA ALA A 29 -2.82 -2.69 10.50
C ALA A 29 -1.73 -3.43 11.29
N ARG A 30 -2.15 -4.34 12.17
CA ARG A 30 -1.28 -5.31 12.83
C ARG A 30 -1.49 -6.67 12.20
N ASP A 31 -0.41 -7.31 11.75
CA ASP A 31 -0.39 -8.72 11.45
C ASP A 31 -0.37 -9.50 12.78
N ASN A 32 -1.47 -10.15 13.13
CA ASN A 32 -1.60 -10.86 14.40
C ASN A 32 -0.86 -12.20 14.45
N GLU A 33 -0.42 -12.75 13.30
CA GLU A 33 0.39 -13.97 13.27
C GLU A 33 1.88 -13.66 13.40
N LEU A 34 2.33 -12.57 12.78
CA LEU A 34 3.74 -12.16 12.75
C LEU A 34 4.10 -11.06 13.74
N GLU A 35 3.12 -10.57 14.50
CA GLU A 35 3.26 -9.53 15.53
C GLU A 35 3.98 -8.26 15.04
N ARG A 36 3.68 -7.83 13.81
CA ARG A 36 4.28 -6.64 13.19
C ARG A 36 3.23 -5.70 12.61
N GLU A 37 3.61 -4.45 12.43
CA GLU A 37 2.77 -3.48 11.72
C GLU A 37 2.97 -3.56 10.21
N VAL A 38 1.88 -3.37 9.48
CA VAL A 38 1.82 -3.44 8.03
C VAL A 38 0.92 -2.32 7.49
N ALA A 39 1.10 -1.99 6.21
CA ALA A 39 0.15 -1.17 5.49
C ALA A 39 -0.75 -2.07 4.62
N VAL A 40 -2.06 -1.86 4.69
CA VAL A 40 -3.06 -2.62 3.94
C VAL A 40 -3.75 -1.67 2.96
N LYS A 41 -3.51 -1.86 1.67
CA LYS A 41 -4.17 -1.12 0.60
C LYS A 41 -5.40 -1.89 0.13
N VAL A 42 -6.56 -1.27 0.28
CA VAL A 42 -7.85 -1.84 -0.11
C VAL A 42 -8.25 -1.37 -1.50
N LEU A 43 -8.66 -2.30 -2.36
CA LEU A 43 -9.17 -2.01 -3.69
C LEU A 43 -10.56 -1.36 -3.59
N PRO A 44 -10.80 -0.21 -4.26
CA PRO A 44 -12.11 0.43 -4.29
C PRO A 44 -13.26 -0.48 -4.79
N ASP A 45 -14.47 -0.27 -4.27
CA ASP A 45 -15.66 -1.02 -4.69
C ASP A 45 -15.95 -0.91 -6.20
N ASP A 46 -15.72 0.26 -6.83
CA ASP A 46 -15.92 0.46 -8.27
C ASP A 46 -14.89 -0.33 -9.11
N MET A 47 -13.73 -0.62 -8.54
CA MET A 47 -12.73 -1.52 -9.11
C MET A 47 -13.12 -2.98 -8.90
N ALA A 48 -13.60 -3.33 -7.70
CA ALA A 48 -14.05 -4.67 -7.37
C ALA A 48 -15.29 -5.12 -8.18
N ALA A 49 -16.11 -4.18 -8.67
CA ALA A 49 -17.28 -4.50 -9.51
C ALA A 49 -16.92 -5.11 -10.88
N ASN A 50 -15.65 -5.06 -11.31
CA ASN A 50 -15.19 -5.66 -12.57
C ASN A 50 -14.16 -6.78 -12.30
N PRO A 51 -14.50 -8.05 -12.58
CA PRO A 51 -13.59 -9.18 -12.41
C PRO A 51 -12.23 -9.03 -13.10
N GLU A 52 -12.18 -8.39 -14.28
CA GLU A 52 -10.91 -8.15 -14.99
C GLU A 52 -10.00 -7.18 -14.22
N ARG A 53 -10.58 -6.21 -13.50
CA ARG A 53 -9.83 -5.27 -12.67
C ARG A 53 -9.29 -5.95 -11.41
N ILE A 54 -10.06 -6.85 -10.80
CA ILE A 54 -9.60 -7.68 -9.68
C ILE A 54 -8.45 -8.58 -10.12
N GLU A 55 -8.59 -9.28 -11.25
CA GLU A 55 -7.55 -10.15 -11.77
C GLU A 55 -6.27 -9.37 -12.07
N ARG A 56 -6.41 -8.19 -12.69
CA ARG A 56 -5.27 -7.30 -12.95
C ARG A 56 -4.59 -6.86 -11.65
N PHE A 57 -5.36 -6.45 -10.65
CA PHE A 57 -4.83 -6.03 -9.34
C PHE A 57 -4.02 -7.16 -8.68
N GLN A 58 -4.57 -8.36 -8.62
CA GLN A 58 -3.88 -9.52 -8.05
C GLN A 58 -2.63 -9.91 -8.85
N ARG A 59 -2.70 -9.84 -10.18
CA ARG A 59 -1.57 -10.17 -11.06
C ARG A 59 -0.42 -9.17 -10.91
N GLU A 60 -0.73 -7.87 -10.87
CA GLU A 60 0.27 -6.82 -10.65
C GLU A 60 0.93 -6.97 -9.28
N ALA A 61 0.14 -7.21 -8.23
CA ALA A 61 0.68 -7.42 -6.89
C ALA A 61 1.58 -8.66 -6.82
N LYS A 62 1.21 -9.78 -7.45
CA LYS A 62 2.06 -10.98 -7.52
C LYS A 62 3.35 -10.75 -8.31
N ALA A 63 3.30 -9.97 -9.39
CA ALA A 63 4.48 -9.65 -10.18
C ALA A 63 5.46 -8.78 -9.37
N LEU A 64 4.95 -7.79 -8.65
CA LEU A 64 5.76 -6.92 -7.78
C LEU A 64 6.32 -7.67 -6.57
N ALA A 65 5.56 -8.60 -5.98
CA ALA A 65 6.02 -9.42 -4.85
C ALA A 65 7.20 -10.35 -5.20
N ALA A 66 7.47 -10.60 -6.49
CA ALA A 66 8.63 -11.37 -6.94
C ALA A 66 9.94 -10.56 -7.00
N ILE A 67 9.87 -9.24 -6.76
CA ILE A 67 11.00 -8.31 -6.85
C ILE A 67 11.35 -7.83 -5.44
N SER A 68 12.63 -7.95 -5.08
CA SER A 68 13.17 -7.45 -3.81
C SER A 68 14.26 -6.41 -4.11
N HIS A 69 13.97 -5.15 -3.83
CA HIS A 69 14.89 -4.03 -4.06
C HIS A 69 14.72 -2.95 -3.00
N PRO A 70 15.80 -2.33 -2.47
CA PRO A 70 15.69 -1.32 -1.40
C PRO A 70 14.87 -0.07 -1.76
N ASN A 71 14.69 0.22 -3.05
CA ASN A 71 13.89 1.36 -3.53
C ASN A 71 12.46 0.98 -3.93
N LEU A 72 12.05 -0.28 -3.71
CA LEU A 72 10.70 -0.76 -3.97
C LEU A 72 10.03 -1.17 -2.66
N LEU A 73 8.74 -0.85 -2.55
CA LEU A 73 7.92 -1.24 -1.41
C LEU A 73 7.72 -2.76 -1.41
N GLU A 74 8.05 -3.42 -0.31
CA GLU A 74 7.90 -4.87 -0.19
C GLU A 74 6.43 -5.27 -0.02
N ILE A 75 5.97 -6.23 -0.83
CA ILE A 75 4.64 -6.84 -0.72
C ILE A 75 4.76 -8.11 0.12
N TYR A 76 4.05 -8.13 1.24
CA TYR A 76 4.00 -9.30 2.12
C TYR A 76 2.88 -10.27 1.77
N ASP A 77 1.74 -9.76 1.29
CA ASP A 77 0.56 -10.60 1.05
C ASP A 77 -0.43 -9.95 0.08
N VAL A 78 -1.29 -10.78 -0.51
CA VAL A 78 -2.43 -10.37 -1.35
C VAL A 78 -3.61 -11.25 -0.98
N GLY A 79 -4.72 -10.64 -0.58
CA GLY A 79 -5.85 -11.37 -0.01
C GLY A 79 -7.22 -10.79 -0.35
N SER A 80 -8.22 -11.48 0.16
CA SER A 80 -9.60 -11.02 0.14
C SER A 80 -10.36 -11.51 1.37
N SER A 81 -11.16 -10.65 1.99
CA SER A 81 -12.07 -10.97 3.10
C SER A 81 -13.38 -10.24 2.88
N ASP A 82 -14.52 -10.92 3.00
CA ASP A 82 -15.85 -10.30 2.86
C ASP A 82 -15.99 -9.42 1.61
N ASP A 83 -15.58 -9.92 0.44
CA ASP A 83 -15.53 -9.21 -0.85
C ASP A 83 -14.60 -7.97 -0.90
N ILE A 84 -13.81 -7.72 0.14
CA ILE A 84 -12.78 -6.68 0.17
C ILE A 84 -11.48 -7.30 -0.32
N HIS A 85 -10.98 -6.82 -1.47
CA HIS A 85 -9.67 -7.20 -1.99
C HIS A 85 -8.59 -6.24 -1.48
N TYR A 86 -7.46 -6.79 -1.04
CA TYR A 86 -6.39 -5.98 -0.46
C TYR A 86 -4.98 -6.52 -0.78
N VAL A 87 -4.00 -5.62 -0.69
CA VAL A 87 -2.56 -5.92 -0.76
C VAL A 87 -1.93 -5.44 0.54
N VAL A 88 -1.08 -6.28 1.13
CA VAL A 88 -0.37 -5.99 2.36
C VAL A 88 1.09 -5.73 2.04
N THR A 89 1.61 -4.64 2.54
CA THR A 89 2.98 -4.20 2.35
C THR A 89 3.65 -3.92 3.68
N GLU A 90 4.95 -3.68 3.64
CA GLU A 90 5.64 -3.06 4.76
C GLU A 90 4.98 -1.73 5.15
N PHE A 91 5.04 -1.41 6.44
CA PHE A 91 4.64 -0.12 6.97
C PHE A 91 5.88 0.78 7.06
N LEU A 92 5.90 1.84 6.27
CA LEU A 92 6.98 2.82 6.28
C LEU A 92 6.60 4.03 7.13
N GLU A 93 7.45 4.34 8.12
CA GLU A 93 7.36 5.59 8.87
C GLU A 93 8.01 6.72 8.06
N GLY A 94 7.27 7.81 7.86
CA GLY A 94 7.78 8.98 7.14
C GLY A 94 6.67 9.76 6.45
N GLN A 95 7.03 10.41 5.35
CA GLN A 95 6.11 11.20 4.55
C GLN A 95 6.34 10.94 3.06
N SER A 96 5.25 10.94 2.29
CA SER A 96 5.31 10.95 0.83
C SER A 96 6.05 12.19 0.29
N LEU A 97 6.65 12.07 -0.90
CA LEU A 97 7.24 13.21 -1.60
C LEU A 97 6.23 14.36 -1.78
N GLY A 98 4.97 14.04 -2.08
CA GLY A 98 3.91 15.04 -2.21
C GLY A 98 3.60 15.77 -0.90
N GLN A 99 3.73 15.13 0.26
CA GLN A 99 3.64 15.79 1.58
C GLN A 99 4.85 16.69 1.82
N TYR A 100 6.05 16.17 1.57
CA TYR A 100 7.31 16.90 1.74
C TYR A 100 7.33 18.21 0.93
N MET A 101 6.92 18.14 -0.34
CA MET A 101 6.92 19.28 -1.26
C MET A 101 5.89 20.37 -0.90
N ARG A 102 4.88 20.08 -0.06
CA ARG A 102 3.95 21.11 0.42
C ARG A 102 4.56 22.02 1.48
N GLY A 103 5.57 21.54 2.21
CA GLY A 103 6.23 22.28 3.29
C GLY A 103 7.50 23.01 2.88
N SER A 104 8.10 22.64 1.75
CA SER A 104 9.38 23.19 1.28
C SER A 104 9.59 22.94 -0.21
N GLU A 105 10.30 23.85 -0.88
CA GLU A 105 10.81 23.60 -2.23
C GLU A 105 11.90 22.52 -2.20
N LEU A 106 11.88 21.64 -3.20
CA LEU A 106 12.88 20.59 -3.35
C LEU A 106 14.12 21.17 -4.02
N SER A 107 15.30 21.03 -3.40
CA SER A 107 16.55 21.39 -4.08
C SER A 107 16.80 20.46 -5.27
N TRP A 108 17.54 20.92 -6.28
CA TRP A 108 17.83 20.09 -7.45
C TRP A 108 18.69 18.87 -7.09
N GLU A 109 19.56 18.97 -6.09
CA GLU A 109 20.34 17.83 -5.57
C GLU A 109 19.42 16.76 -5.01
N LYS A 110 18.45 17.15 -4.18
CA LYS A 110 17.49 16.20 -3.60
C LYS A 110 16.57 15.61 -4.67
N ALA A 111 16.19 16.41 -5.66
CA ALA A 111 15.43 15.92 -6.81
C ALA A 111 16.22 14.87 -7.60
N ALA A 112 17.51 15.11 -7.86
CA ALA A 112 18.38 14.16 -8.55
C ALA A 112 18.60 12.88 -7.74
N GLU A 113 18.77 12.98 -6.42
CA GLU A 113 18.90 11.83 -5.51
C GLU A 113 17.66 10.93 -5.56
N ILE A 114 16.46 11.53 -5.42
CA ILE A 114 15.19 10.80 -5.49
C ILE A 114 14.99 10.19 -6.87
N GLY A 115 15.28 10.96 -7.94
CA GLY A 115 15.16 10.48 -9.31
C GLY A 115 16.08 9.29 -9.60
N ALA A 116 17.31 9.31 -9.09
CA ALA A 116 18.24 8.19 -9.22
C ALA A 116 17.73 6.95 -8.47
N ALA A 117 17.22 7.10 -7.25
CA ALA A 117 16.65 5.98 -6.49
C ALA A 117 15.42 5.36 -7.19
N VAL A 118 14.56 6.19 -7.77
CA VAL A 118 13.39 5.74 -8.55
C VAL A 118 13.81 5.02 -9.83
N ALA A 119 14.90 5.44 -10.48
CA ALA A 119 15.37 4.80 -11.71
C ALA A 119 16.10 3.46 -11.47
N ASP A 120 16.68 3.30 -10.27
CA ASP A 120 17.39 2.10 -9.85
C ASP A 120 16.42 0.99 -9.37
N GLY A 121 15.24 1.36 -8.86
CA GLY A 121 14.17 0.42 -8.48
C GLY A 121 13.37 -0.09 -9.68
#